data_AF-F9GFH4-F1
#
_entry.id   AF-F9GFH4-F1
#
_cell.length_a   1.000
_cell.length_b   1.000
_cell.length_c   1.000
_cell.angle_alpha   90.00
_cell.angle_beta   90.00
_cell.angle_gamma   90.00
#
_symmetry.space_group_name_H-M   'P 1'
#
loop_
_entity.id
_entity.type
_entity.pdbx_description
1 polymer ?
#
loop_
_entity_poly.entity_id
_entity_poly.type
_entity_poly.pdbx_seq_one_letter_code
_entity_poly.pdbx_strand_id
1 'polypeptide(L)'
;TKRNVRDRGRPKNDVPKNEPIKKKDVVIPLDEHCTLGTYKVYVDPKTGIIYDASLNQTVSSTNKNKFYNIQVLKDPESSDFKTWTRWGRVGEVGAYAILGNGTVTDAIKQFHKKFKDKSGLAWNNRTDSAKLGKYAFLERRYSPHSDYKGEKSGNKAVKKVAGEQEHEVSPPECSLEKPVKELMELIFNQQCFSNTISALKYDANKLPIGRLSKRTITSGFKQLKDLAALIDDPTLASSKWNMGIAEATEHLSNTYYSFIPHAFGRKQPPIIRDENLLKKEIELLQSLPDMQVAADLMKIDRKARDSIHPLNRQFQGLGLAEMTRLDDKSSEFGYLM
;
A
#
# COMPACT_ATOMS: atom_id res chain seq x y z
N THR A 1 56.27 26.75 25.82
CA THR A 1 55.21 26.76 26.85
C THR A 1 54.02 27.56 26.35
N LYS A 2 52.81 26.97 26.37
CA LYS A 2 51.47 27.57 26.18
C LYS A 2 51.13 28.07 24.76
N ARG A 3 50.40 27.27 23.98
CA ARG A 3 48.91 27.14 23.89
C ARG A 3 48.29 28.24 23.02
N ASN A 4 48.09 27.93 21.73
CA ASN A 4 47.23 28.68 20.83
C ASN A 4 45.81 28.10 20.83
N VAL A 5 44.86 29.02 20.74
CA VAL A 5 43.44 28.88 21.09
C VAL A 5 42.70 27.96 20.11
N ARG A 6 41.87 27.08 20.68
CA ARG A 6 40.96 26.16 19.95
C ARG A 6 39.83 26.95 19.29
N ASP A 7 39.81 26.94 17.97
CA ASP A 7 38.63 27.23 17.16
C ASP A 7 37.64 26.04 17.30
N ARG A 8 36.44 26.31 17.83
CA ARG A 8 35.39 25.30 18.00
C ARG A 8 34.57 25.24 16.72
N GLY A 9 34.98 24.38 15.80
CA GLY A 9 34.22 24.03 14.61
C GLY A 9 32.84 23.44 14.96
N ARG A 10 31.80 23.95 14.30
CA ARG A 10 30.43 23.42 14.26
C ARG A 10 30.41 21.90 13.99
N PRO A 11 29.52 21.12 14.64
CA PRO A 11 29.28 19.75 14.22
C PRO A 11 28.65 19.74 12.82
N LYS A 12 29.28 19.00 11.90
CA LYS A 12 28.74 18.70 10.57
C LYS A 12 27.55 17.76 10.75
N ASN A 13 26.39 18.13 10.20
CA ASN A 13 25.26 17.23 10.03
C ASN A 13 25.62 16.21 8.94
N ASP A 14 26.12 15.04 9.35
CA ASP A 14 26.24 13.90 8.46
C ASP A 14 24.84 13.32 8.20
N VAL A 15 24.30 13.63 7.02
CA VAL A 15 23.14 12.95 6.46
C VAL A 15 23.54 11.50 6.17
N PRO A 16 22.80 10.49 6.65
CA PRO A 16 23.12 9.10 6.37
C PRO A 16 23.06 8.82 4.86
N LYS A 17 24.21 8.46 4.29
CA LYS A 17 24.30 7.93 2.93
C LYS A 17 23.54 6.60 2.88
N ASN A 18 22.56 6.49 1.98
CA ASN A 18 21.87 5.24 1.68
C ASN A 18 22.89 4.17 1.29
N GLU A 19 23.03 3.14 2.11
CA GLU A 19 23.74 1.93 1.76
C GLU A 19 22.97 1.16 0.67
N PRO A 20 23.66 0.57 -0.32
CA PRO A 20 23.02 -0.24 -1.35
C PRO A 20 22.53 -1.56 -0.76
N ILE A 21 21.22 -1.78 -0.82
CA ILE A 21 20.55 -3.02 -0.43
C ILE A 21 21.09 -4.17 -1.30
N LYS A 22 21.70 -5.19 -0.66
CA LYS A 22 22.12 -6.43 -1.33
C LYS A 22 20.88 -7.23 -1.76
N LYS A 23 20.83 -7.55 -3.05
CA LYS A 23 19.72 -8.14 -3.82
C LYS A 23 19.29 -9.53 -3.29
N LYS A 24 18.08 -9.60 -2.73
CA LYS A 24 17.12 -10.65 -3.07
C LYS A 24 16.16 -10.02 -4.07
N ASP A 25 15.94 -10.65 -5.22
CA ASP A 25 15.16 -10.11 -6.32
C ASP A 25 13.77 -9.68 -5.83
N VAL A 26 13.56 -8.37 -5.71
CA VAL A 26 12.25 -7.82 -5.38
C VAL A 26 11.35 -8.06 -6.58
N VAL A 27 10.49 -9.07 -6.51
CA VAL A 27 9.53 -9.38 -7.57
C VAL A 27 8.40 -8.37 -7.49
N ILE A 28 8.44 -7.43 -8.44
CA ILE A 28 7.38 -6.45 -8.65
C ILE A 28 6.30 -7.11 -9.52
N PRO A 29 5.04 -7.17 -9.07
CA PRO A 29 3.98 -7.79 -9.84
C PRO A 29 3.66 -7.00 -11.09
N LEU A 30 3.27 -7.73 -12.14
CA LEU A 30 2.59 -7.13 -13.27
C LEU A 30 1.21 -6.60 -12.85
N ASP A 31 0.77 -5.55 -13.53
CA ASP A 31 -0.62 -5.13 -13.49
C ASP A 31 -1.55 -6.31 -13.89
N GLU A 32 -2.64 -6.50 -13.14
CA GLU A 32 -3.53 -7.67 -13.25
C GLU A 32 -4.09 -7.90 -14.67
N HIS A 33 -4.25 -6.82 -15.45
CA HIS A 33 -4.78 -6.88 -16.81
C HIS A 33 -3.70 -6.80 -17.89
N CYS A 34 -2.42 -6.92 -17.51
CA CYS A 34 -1.34 -6.93 -18.47
C CYS A 34 -1.39 -8.19 -19.33
N THR A 35 -1.43 -8.02 -20.65
CA THR A 35 -1.45 -9.13 -21.61
C THR A 35 -0.06 -9.74 -21.85
N LEU A 36 1.01 -9.06 -21.41
CA LEU A 36 2.40 -9.50 -21.55
C LEU A 36 2.83 -10.37 -20.36
N GLY A 37 2.15 -11.49 -20.15
CA GLY A 37 2.27 -12.30 -18.92
C GLY A 37 3.66 -12.90 -18.64
N THR A 38 4.53 -13.00 -19.64
CA THR A 38 5.92 -13.48 -19.48
C THR A 38 6.90 -12.38 -19.06
N TYR A 39 6.51 -11.12 -19.20
CA TYR A 39 7.41 -9.99 -18.94
C TYR A 39 7.55 -9.77 -17.43
N LYS A 40 8.59 -9.06 -17.03
CA LYS A 40 8.82 -8.63 -15.64
C LYS A 40 8.90 -7.12 -15.59
N VAL A 41 8.44 -6.51 -14.50
CA VAL A 41 8.62 -5.06 -14.31
C VAL A 41 10.12 -4.76 -14.21
N TYR A 42 10.55 -3.77 -14.97
CA TYR A 42 11.95 -3.37 -15.05
C TYR A 42 12.38 -2.62 -13.79
N VAL A 43 13.46 -3.11 -13.19
CA VAL A 43 14.20 -2.44 -12.12
C VAL A 43 15.58 -2.12 -12.67
N ASP A 44 15.97 -0.85 -12.61
CA ASP A 44 17.29 -0.44 -13.07
C ASP A 44 18.38 -1.13 -12.23
N PRO A 45 19.23 -1.96 -12.84
CA PRO A 45 20.22 -2.74 -12.11
C PRO A 45 21.32 -1.90 -11.45
N LYS A 46 21.53 -0.66 -11.92
CA LYS A 46 22.55 0.27 -11.39
C LYS A 46 22.01 1.12 -10.25
N THR A 47 20.80 1.66 -10.41
CA THR A 47 20.23 2.61 -9.44
C THR A 47 19.25 1.97 -8.46
N GLY A 48 18.75 0.77 -8.76
CA GLY A 48 17.69 0.11 -8.00
C GLY A 48 16.30 0.75 -8.19
N ILE A 49 16.16 1.71 -9.11
CA ILE A 49 14.90 2.39 -9.37
C ILE A 49 13.91 1.41 -10.02
N ILE A 50 12.76 1.26 -9.38
CA ILE A 50 11.64 0.48 -9.89
C ILE A 50 10.82 1.38 -10.82
N TYR A 51 10.63 0.95 -12.07
CA TYR A 51 9.80 1.67 -13.04
C TYR A 51 8.34 1.19 -12.98
N ASP A 52 7.71 1.43 -11.83
CA ASP A 52 6.28 1.22 -11.57
C ASP A 52 5.70 2.50 -10.94
N ALA A 53 4.66 3.04 -11.56
CA ALA A 53 3.95 4.20 -11.06
C ALA A 53 2.45 3.96 -11.00
N SER A 54 1.88 4.16 -9.81
CA SER A 54 0.43 4.19 -9.61
C SER A 54 0.01 5.61 -9.32
N LEU A 55 -0.80 6.19 -10.20
CA LEU A 55 -1.26 7.57 -10.12
C LEU A 55 -2.77 7.61 -9.84
N ASN A 56 -3.17 8.53 -8.97
CA ASN A 56 -4.55 8.71 -8.55
C ASN A 56 -5.02 10.14 -8.70
N GLN A 57 -6.29 10.31 -9.08
CA GLN A 57 -6.92 11.61 -9.07
C GLN A 57 -8.35 11.52 -8.59
N THR A 58 -8.65 12.25 -7.53
CA THR A 58 -10.00 12.48 -7.04
C THR A 58 -10.36 13.95 -7.22
N VAL A 59 -11.52 14.22 -7.81
CA VAL A 59 -12.10 15.57 -7.93
C VAL A 59 -13.59 15.48 -7.62
N SER A 60 -13.96 15.99 -6.45
CA SER A 60 -15.32 15.92 -5.91
C SER A 60 -16.31 16.64 -6.82
N SER A 61 -16.08 17.91 -7.17
CA SER A 61 -16.97 18.73 -8.03
C SER A 61 -17.35 18.11 -9.37
N THR A 62 -16.49 17.26 -9.95
CA THR A 62 -16.75 16.60 -11.24
C THR A 62 -16.94 15.09 -11.12
N ASN A 63 -17.14 14.57 -9.89
CA ASN A 63 -17.27 13.14 -9.57
C ASN A 63 -16.20 12.26 -10.27
N LYS A 64 -14.96 12.77 -10.32
CA LYS A 64 -13.82 12.02 -10.87
C LYS A 64 -13.15 11.28 -9.73
N ASN A 65 -13.07 9.96 -9.86
CA ASN A 65 -12.17 9.13 -9.08
C ASN A 65 -11.47 8.21 -10.07
N LYS A 66 -10.25 8.56 -10.47
CA LYS A 66 -9.52 7.96 -11.58
C LYS A 66 -8.19 7.38 -11.12
N PHE A 67 -7.74 6.37 -11.84
CA PHE A 67 -6.39 5.81 -11.70
C PHE A 67 -5.64 5.85 -13.04
N TYR A 68 -4.32 5.86 -12.97
CA TYR A 68 -3.43 5.71 -14.11
C TYR A 68 -2.18 4.94 -13.67
N ASN A 69 -2.07 3.68 -14.09
CA ASN A 69 -0.92 2.83 -13.81
C ASN A 69 0.05 2.87 -15.00
N ILE A 70 1.36 2.86 -14.71
CA ILE A 70 2.43 2.88 -15.68
C ILE A 70 3.50 1.88 -15.22
N GLN A 71 3.88 0.93 -16.07
CA GLN A 71 4.97 0.00 -15.78
C GLN A 71 5.90 -0.10 -16.98
N VAL A 72 7.22 -0.01 -16.77
CA VAL A 72 8.18 -0.47 -17.78
C VAL A 72 8.37 -1.96 -17.60
N LEU A 73 8.20 -2.71 -18.68
CA LEU A 73 8.22 -4.16 -18.71
C LEU A 73 9.40 -4.63 -19.55
N LYS A 74 10.04 -5.70 -19.07
CA LYS A 74 11.19 -6.35 -19.69
C LYS A 74 10.86 -7.81 -19.97
N ASP A 75 10.95 -8.20 -21.23
CA ASP A 75 10.98 -9.61 -21.63
C ASP A 75 12.23 -10.28 -21.06
N PRO A 76 12.11 -11.35 -20.26
CA PRO A 76 13.27 -12.07 -19.71
C PRO A 76 14.10 -12.82 -20.76
N GLU A 77 13.53 -13.19 -21.91
CA GLU A 77 14.19 -14.04 -22.92
C GLU A 77 14.82 -13.25 -24.06
N SER A 78 14.31 -12.05 -24.35
CA SER A 78 14.80 -11.20 -25.43
C SER A 78 15.48 -9.94 -24.91
N SER A 79 15.79 -8.96 -25.79
CA SER A 79 16.16 -7.59 -25.41
C SER A 79 14.98 -6.60 -25.52
N ASP A 80 13.74 -7.10 -25.62
CA ASP A 80 12.55 -6.25 -25.77
C ASP A 80 12.13 -5.60 -24.45
N PHE A 81 11.73 -4.32 -24.54
CA PHE A 81 11.17 -3.51 -23.48
C PHE A 81 9.92 -2.78 -23.97
N LYS A 82 8.86 -2.79 -23.15
CA LYS A 82 7.61 -2.05 -23.41
C LYS A 82 7.23 -1.20 -22.21
N THR A 83 6.44 -0.15 -22.45
CA THR A 83 5.73 0.56 -21.38
C THR A 83 4.27 0.19 -21.41
N TRP A 84 3.81 -0.47 -20.36
CA TRP A 84 2.39 -0.71 -20.11
C TRP A 84 1.76 0.50 -19.45
N THR A 85 0.57 0.88 -19.92
CA THR A 85 -0.26 1.90 -19.28
C THR A 85 -1.68 1.40 -19.15
N ARG A 86 -2.33 1.65 -18.01
CA ARG A 86 -3.75 1.35 -17.80
C ARG A 86 -4.43 2.47 -17.02
N TRP A 87 -5.64 2.85 -17.42
CA TRP A 87 -6.36 3.96 -16.80
C TRP A 87 -7.87 3.77 -16.86
N GLY A 88 -8.57 4.34 -15.90
CA GLY A 88 -10.01 4.23 -15.83
C GLY A 88 -10.59 4.89 -14.60
N ARG A 89 -11.90 4.67 -14.38
CA ARG A 89 -12.53 4.94 -13.10
C ARG A 89 -12.08 3.89 -12.09
N VAL A 90 -11.88 4.30 -10.86
CA VAL A 90 -11.52 3.40 -9.76
C VAL A 90 -12.63 2.36 -9.53
N GLY A 91 -12.23 1.11 -9.34
CA GLY A 91 -13.15 -0.05 -9.25
C GLY A 91 -13.55 -0.66 -10.59
N GLU A 92 -13.13 -0.07 -11.72
CA GLU A 92 -13.38 -0.59 -13.07
C GLU A 92 -12.06 -1.02 -13.73
N VAL A 93 -12.15 -1.93 -14.72
CA VAL A 93 -10.98 -2.46 -15.46
C VAL A 93 -10.22 -1.34 -16.17
N GLY A 94 -10.96 -0.41 -16.80
CA GLY A 94 -10.42 0.69 -17.58
C GLY A 94 -9.94 0.28 -18.98
N ALA A 95 -9.19 1.18 -19.62
CA ALA A 95 -8.52 0.95 -20.90
C ALA A 95 -7.00 0.86 -20.70
N TYR A 96 -6.30 0.24 -21.64
CA TYR A 96 -4.85 0.08 -21.58
C TYR A 96 -4.18 0.39 -22.92
N ALA A 97 -2.87 0.60 -22.87
CA ALA A 97 -2.01 0.68 -24.05
C ALA A 97 -0.61 0.15 -23.75
N ILE A 98 -0.03 -0.56 -24.74
CA ILE A 98 1.37 -0.96 -24.78
C ILE A 98 2.10 0.05 -25.67
N LEU A 99 3.16 0.65 -25.16
CA LEU A 99 3.95 1.67 -25.84
C LEU A 99 5.40 1.23 -25.95
N GLY A 100 6.09 1.80 -26.93
CA GLY A 100 7.53 1.70 -27.07
C GLY A 100 7.98 0.84 -28.24
N ASN A 101 9.18 1.13 -28.76
CA ASN A 101 9.76 0.45 -29.93
C ASN A 101 10.57 -0.82 -29.60
N GLY A 102 10.55 -1.28 -28.34
CA GLY A 102 11.32 -2.45 -27.89
C GLY A 102 12.65 -2.13 -27.21
N THR A 103 13.11 -0.87 -27.24
CA THR A 103 14.35 -0.47 -26.55
C THR A 103 14.08 0.03 -25.12
N VAL A 104 15.01 -0.22 -24.20
CA VAL A 104 14.93 0.28 -22.82
C VAL A 104 14.84 1.80 -22.76
N THR A 105 15.60 2.50 -23.61
CA THR A 105 15.65 3.96 -23.66
C THR A 105 14.29 4.55 -24.06
N ASP A 106 13.65 4.00 -25.08
CA ASP A 106 12.33 4.47 -25.51
C ASP A 106 11.25 4.11 -24.50
N ALA A 107 11.28 2.91 -23.91
CA ALA A 107 10.33 2.53 -22.87
C ALA A 107 10.42 3.49 -21.65
N ILE A 108 11.62 3.75 -21.14
CA ILE A 108 11.81 4.73 -20.05
C ILE A 108 11.34 6.13 -20.46
N LYS A 109 11.59 6.54 -21.72
CA LYS A 109 11.10 7.83 -22.24
C LYS A 109 9.58 7.90 -22.26
N GLN A 110 8.88 6.86 -22.73
CA GLN A 110 7.41 6.79 -22.71
C GLN A 110 6.88 6.84 -21.27
N PHE A 111 7.50 6.10 -20.37
CA PHE A 111 7.15 6.11 -18.95
C PHE A 111 7.28 7.52 -18.34
N HIS A 112 8.44 8.18 -18.51
CA HIS A 112 8.65 9.55 -18.01
C HIS A 112 7.67 10.55 -18.63
N LYS A 113 7.40 10.44 -19.93
CA LYS A 113 6.44 11.30 -20.64
C LYS A 113 5.05 11.15 -20.03
N LYS A 114 4.53 9.92 -19.93
CA LYS A 114 3.20 9.66 -19.37
C LYS A 114 3.11 10.08 -17.91
N PHE A 115 4.13 9.81 -17.09
CA PHE A 115 4.18 10.26 -15.70
C PHE A 115 4.09 11.78 -15.61
N LYS A 116 4.90 12.52 -16.39
CA LYS A 116 4.91 13.99 -16.41
C LYS A 116 3.60 14.57 -16.93
N ASP A 117 3.02 14.01 -17.98
CA ASP A 117 1.75 14.49 -18.54
C ASP A 117 0.60 14.41 -17.52
N LYS A 118 0.58 13.34 -16.71
CA LYS A 118 -0.49 13.05 -15.74
C LYS A 118 -0.28 13.70 -14.37
N SER A 119 0.93 13.66 -13.83
CA SER A 119 1.25 14.25 -12.52
C SER A 119 1.68 15.72 -12.60
N GLY A 120 2.21 16.14 -13.75
CA GLY A 120 2.89 17.41 -13.92
C GLY A 120 4.30 17.46 -13.30
N LEU A 121 4.83 16.34 -12.79
CA LEU A 121 6.14 16.22 -12.16
C LEU A 121 7.11 15.44 -13.05
N ALA A 122 8.40 15.79 -13.00
CA ALA A 122 9.43 14.92 -13.57
C ALA A 122 9.57 13.66 -12.69
N TRP A 123 9.95 12.52 -13.27
CA TRP A 123 10.10 11.27 -12.51
C TRP A 123 11.15 11.36 -11.39
N ASN A 124 12.21 12.15 -11.60
CA ASN A 124 13.22 12.41 -10.56
C ASN A 124 12.64 13.17 -9.36
N ASN A 125 11.58 13.96 -9.59
CA ASN A 125 10.88 14.75 -8.59
C ASN A 125 9.50 14.13 -8.26
N ARG A 126 9.33 12.82 -8.52
CA ARG A 126 8.08 12.10 -8.26
C ARG A 126 7.63 12.19 -6.80
N THR A 127 8.56 12.54 -5.91
CA THR A 127 8.30 12.63 -4.48
C THR A 127 7.65 13.94 -4.03
N ASP A 128 7.61 14.94 -4.91
CA ASP A 128 7.09 16.27 -4.60
C ASP A 128 5.56 16.26 -4.41
N SER A 129 5.03 17.37 -3.89
CA SER A 129 3.59 17.52 -3.69
C SER A 129 2.84 17.50 -5.03
N ALA A 130 1.67 16.86 -5.04
CA ALA A 130 0.83 16.77 -6.22
C ALA A 130 0.39 18.17 -6.67
N LYS A 131 0.39 18.41 -7.98
CA LYS A 131 -0.08 19.68 -8.53
C LYS A 131 -1.60 19.75 -8.51
N LEU A 132 -2.13 20.97 -8.36
CA LEU A 132 -3.57 21.25 -8.42
C LEU A 132 -4.19 20.64 -9.68
N GLY A 133 -5.26 19.85 -9.51
CA GLY A 133 -6.00 19.23 -10.61
C GLY A 133 -5.21 18.18 -11.41
N LYS A 134 -4.06 17.71 -10.92
CA LYS A 134 -3.26 16.62 -11.53
C LYS A 134 -3.36 15.35 -10.68
N TYR A 135 -2.73 14.27 -11.17
CA TYR A 135 -2.69 13.01 -10.45
C TYR A 135 -1.63 13.04 -9.34
N ALA A 136 -1.96 12.52 -8.17
CA ALA A 136 -1.02 12.23 -7.09
C ALA A 136 -0.32 10.89 -7.35
N PHE A 137 0.99 10.82 -7.06
CA PHE A 137 1.75 9.58 -7.15
C PHE A 137 1.64 8.79 -5.85
N LEU A 138 1.15 7.55 -5.95
CA LEU A 138 1.13 6.59 -4.87
C LEU A 138 2.37 5.73 -4.91
N GLU A 139 3.23 5.96 -3.93
CA GLU A 139 4.39 5.09 -3.72
C GLU A 139 3.96 3.80 -3.03
N ARG A 140 4.32 2.67 -3.66
CA ARG A 140 4.05 1.32 -3.16
C ARG A 140 5.28 0.77 -2.48
N ARG A 141 5.08 0.07 -1.36
CA ARG A 141 6.11 -0.74 -0.73
C ARG A 141 6.14 -2.12 -1.41
N TYR A 142 7.33 -2.53 -1.85
CA TYR A 142 7.58 -3.88 -2.31
C TYR A 142 8.43 -4.58 -1.26
N SER A 143 7.89 -5.63 -0.66
CA SER A 143 8.62 -6.45 0.29
C SER A 143 9.31 -7.59 -0.46
N PRO A 144 10.54 -8.01 -0.12
CA PRO A 144 11.20 -9.20 -0.67
C PRO A 144 10.44 -10.52 -0.41
N HIS A 145 9.30 -10.42 0.27
CA HIS A 145 8.45 -11.50 0.72
C HIS A 145 7.05 -11.48 0.09
N SER A 146 6.77 -10.54 -0.83
CA SER A 146 5.48 -10.49 -1.52
C SER A 146 5.49 -11.43 -2.74
N ASP A 147 5.31 -12.72 -2.50
CA ASP A 147 5.03 -13.67 -3.57
C ASP A 147 3.61 -13.42 -4.10
N TYR A 148 3.53 -12.75 -5.24
CA TYR A 148 2.29 -12.67 -6.00
C TYR A 148 2.05 -14.02 -6.69
N LYS A 149 1.27 -14.89 -6.05
CA LYS A 149 0.31 -15.71 -6.79
C LYS A 149 -0.99 -14.92 -6.79
N GLY A 150 -1.49 -14.58 -7.98
CA GLY A 150 -2.69 -13.76 -8.15
C GLY A 150 -3.79 -14.18 -7.19
N GLU A 151 -4.32 -13.20 -6.45
CA GLU A 151 -5.54 -13.37 -5.65
C GLU A 151 -6.71 -13.58 -6.60
N LYS A 152 -6.88 -14.81 -7.10
CA LYS A 152 -8.19 -15.26 -7.54
C LYS A 152 -8.97 -15.59 -6.27
N SER A 153 -9.74 -14.61 -5.81
CA SER A 153 -10.90 -14.89 -4.97
C SER A 153 -11.89 -15.67 -5.84
N GLY A 154 -11.89 -16.98 -5.66
CA GLY A 154 -12.72 -17.89 -6.44
C GLY A 154 -12.64 -19.25 -5.80
N ASN A 155 -13.68 -19.61 -5.05
CA ASN A 155 -13.99 -20.99 -4.68
C ASN A 155 -13.87 -21.88 -5.93
N LYS A 156 -12.71 -22.51 -6.11
CA LYS A 156 -12.61 -23.68 -6.97
C LYS A 156 -12.95 -24.86 -6.10
N ALA A 157 -14.24 -25.22 -6.12
CA ALA A 157 -14.67 -26.57 -5.82
C ALA A 157 -13.74 -27.54 -6.57
N VAL A 158 -13.06 -28.39 -5.81
CA VAL A 158 -12.13 -29.39 -6.32
C VAL A 158 -12.93 -30.38 -7.16
N LYS A 159 -12.84 -30.27 -8.48
CA LYS A 159 -13.21 -31.35 -9.39
C LYS A 159 -12.07 -32.38 -9.31
N LYS A 160 -12.33 -33.49 -8.63
CA LYS A 160 -11.46 -34.68 -8.64
C LYS A 160 -11.27 -35.12 -10.09
N VAL A 161 -10.03 -35.07 -10.58
CA VAL A 161 -9.61 -35.85 -11.73
C VAL A 161 -8.78 -36.99 -11.16
N ALA A 162 -9.24 -38.20 -11.41
CA ALA A 162 -8.67 -39.43 -10.90
C ALA A 162 -7.34 -39.73 -11.60
N GLY A 163 -6.37 -40.21 -10.81
CA GLY A 163 -5.21 -40.95 -11.30
C GLY A 163 -3.89 -40.24 -11.06
N GLU A 164 -3.40 -40.28 -9.83
CA GLU A 164 -1.99 -40.50 -9.47
C GLU A 164 -1.92 -40.67 -7.94
N GLN A 165 -1.20 -41.68 -7.48
CA GLN A 165 -1.14 -42.12 -6.08
C GLN A 165 -0.40 -41.07 -5.23
N GLU A 166 -1.15 -40.31 -4.42
CA GLU A 166 -0.59 -39.47 -3.36
C GLU A 166 -0.50 -40.27 -2.05
N HIS A 167 0.69 -40.34 -1.47
CA HIS A 167 0.88 -40.71 -0.07
C HIS A 167 0.08 -39.72 0.80
N GLU A 168 -0.93 -40.25 1.50
CA GLU A 168 -1.82 -39.52 2.39
C GLU A 168 -1.05 -39.05 3.63
N VAL A 169 -0.48 -37.84 3.60
CA VAL A 169 0.05 -37.19 4.80
C VAL A 169 -1.12 -36.51 5.49
N SER A 170 -1.51 -37.02 6.67
CA SER A 170 -2.53 -36.40 7.52
C SER A 170 -2.22 -34.91 7.76
N PRO A 171 -3.22 -34.01 7.74
CA PRO A 171 -2.96 -32.61 8.02
C PRO A 171 -2.31 -32.46 9.41
N PRO A 172 -1.28 -31.60 9.55
CA PRO A 172 -0.55 -31.48 10.80
C PRO A 172 -1.48 -31.04 11.94
N GLU A 173 -1.42 -31.70 13.09
CA GLU A 173 -2.28 -31.38 14.23
C GLU A 173 -1.94 -30.01 14.84
N CYS A 174 -2.97 -29.30 15.28
CA CYS A 174 -2.83 -28.04 16.01
C CYS A 174 -2.37 -28.33 17.45
N SER A 175 -1.29 -27.70 17.91
CA SER A 175 -0.72 -27.93 19.24
C SER A 175 -1.21 -26.94 20.29
N LEU A 176 -2.10 -26.02 19.89
CA LEU A 176 -2.68 -24.99 20.77
C LEU A 176 -3.82 -25.57 21.60
N GLU A 177 -3.88 -25.18 22.87
CA GLU A 177 -5.04 -25.48 23.73
C GLU A 177 -6.32 -24.92 23.12
N LYS A 178 -7.45 -25.60 23.35
CA LYS A 178 -8.76 -25.20 22.78
C LYS A 178 -9.10 -23.70 22.96
N PRO A 179 -8.93 -23.08 24.14
CA PRO A 179 -9.22 -21.65 24.31
C PRO A 179 -8.30 -20.75 23.48
N VAL A 180 -7.01 -21.09 23.40
CA VAL A 180 -6.02 -20.36 22.59
C VAL A 180 -6.34 -20.54 21.10
N LYS A 181 -6.73 -21.75 20.69
CA LYS A 181 -7.15 -22.05 19.32
C LYS A 181 -8.36 -21.21 18.91
N GLU A 182 -9.40 -21.14 19.75
CA GLU A 182 -10.61 -20.34 19.49
C GLU A 182 -10.28 -18.83 19.39
N LEU A 183 -9.39 -18.33 20.26
CA LEU A 183 -8.91 -16.95 20.19
C LEU A 183 -8.15 -16.69 18.88
N MET A 184 -7.28 -17.62 18.47
CA MET A 184 -6.52 -17.52 17.22
C MET A 184 -7.44 -17.51 15.99
N GLU A 185 -8.45 -18.37 15.96
CA GLU A 185 -9.49 -18.40 14.92
C GLU A 185 -10.28 -17.08 14.85
N LEU A 186 -10.50 -16.44 16.00
CA LEU A 186 -11.17 -15.15 16.09
C LEU A 186 -10.30 -14.01 15.55
N ILE A 187 -9.06 -13.86 16.06
CA ILE A 187 -8.21 -12.70 15.73
C ILE A 187 -7.56 -12.79 14.34
N PHE A 188 -7.41 -14.00 13.78
CA PHE A 188 -6.96 -14.23 12.40
C PHE A 188 -8.10 -14.50 11.41
N ASN A 189 -9.34 -14.14 11.77
CA ASN A 189 -10.49 -14.31 10.89
C ASN A 189 -10.41 -13.35 9.67
N GLN A 190 -10.15 -13.92 8.50
CA GLN A 190 -10.02 -13.17 7.25
C GLN A 190 -11.31 -12.44 6.85
N GLN A 191 -12.49 -12.98 7.20
CA GLN A 191 -13.77 -12.34 6.89
C GLN A 191 -13.99 -11.12 7.79
N CYS A 192 -13.71 -11.23 9.09
CA CYS A 192 -13.75 -10.09 10.01
C CYS A 192 -12.80 -8.97 9.54
N PHE A 193 -11.57 -9.33 9.14
CA PHE A 193 -10.61 -8.37 8.60
C PHE A 193 -11.11 -7.69 7.33
N SER A 194 -11.64 -8.47 6.37
CA SER A 194 -12.19 -7.95 5.11
C SER A 194 -13.41 -7.05 5.33
N ASN A 195 -14.28 -7.40 6.30
CA ASN A 195 -15.44 -6.61 6.70
C ASN A 195 -15.02 -5.27 7.30
N THR A 196 -14.02 -5.27 8.19
CA THR A 196 -13.46 -4.05 8.79
C THR A 196 -12.89 -3.12 7.73
N ILE A 197 -12.08 -3.64 6.80
CA ILE A 197 -11.54 -2.84 5.68
C ILE A 197 -12.67 -2.24 4.82
N SER A 198 -13.69 -3.05 4.52
CA SER A 198 -14.83 -2.60 3.71
C SER A 198 -15.65 -1.53 4.42
N ALA A 199 -15.87 -1.66 5.73
CA ALA A 199 -16.58 -0.67 6.55
C ALA A 199 -15.86 0.68 6.59
N LEU A 200 -14.53 0.66 6.54
CA LEU A 200 -13.68 1.85 6.47
C LEU A 200 -13.69 2.53 5.08
N LYS A 201 -14.40 1.97 4.09
CA LYS A 201 -14.49 2.46 2.70
C LYS A 201 -13.14 2.63 2.01
N TYR A 202 -12.11 1.96 2.50
CA TYR A 202 -10.78 1.95 1.93
C TYR A 202 -10.75 1.06 0.67
N ASP A 203 -10.12 1.53 -0.41
CA ASP A 203 -9.97 0.75 -1.63
C ASP A 203 -8.71 -0.13 -1.59
N ALA A 204 -8.87 -1.31 -0.99
CA ALA A 204 -7.82 -2.31 -0.88
C ALA A 204 -7.40 -2.92 -2.24
N ASN A 205 -8.25 -2.85 -3.27
CA ASN A 205 -7.88 -3.34 -4.61
C ASN A 205 -6.86 -2.41 -5.27
N LYS A 206 -7.01 -1.10 -5.07
CA LYS A 206 -6.12 -0.09 -5.65
C LYS A 206 -4.75 -0.06 -4.98
N LEU A 207 -4.78 -0.11 -3.65
CA LEU A 207 -3.58 -0.12 -2.84
C LEU A 207 -3.82 -1.11 -1.70
N PRO A 208 -3.41 -2.38 -1.86
CA PRO A 208 -3.51 -3.33 -0.77
C PRO A 208 -2.80 -2.78 0.46
N ILE A 209 -3.44 -2.86 1.63
CA ILE A 209 -2.93 -2.23 2.87
C ILE A 209 -1.48 -2.61 3.15
N GLY A 210 -1.11 -3.88 2.90
CA GLY A 210 0.27 -4.39 3.00
C GLY A 210 1.32 -3.62 2.16
N ARG A 211 0.89 -2.90 1.12
CA ARG A 211 1.74 -2.19 0.15
C ARG A 211 1.73 -0.69 0.30
N LEU A 212 1.01 -0.16 1.29
CA LEU A 212 0.98 1.26 1.58
C LEU A 212 2.39 1.71 2.02
N SER A 213 2.91 2.76 1.39
CA SER A 213 4.19 3.34 1.82
C SER A 213 3.99 4.34 2.96
N LYS A 214 5.00 4.45 3.84
CA LYS A 214 5.03 5.48 4.89
C LYS A 214 4.85 6.89 4.32
N ARG A 215 5.38 7.14 3.11
CA ARG A 215 5.26 8.44 2.44
C ARG A 215 3.81 8.74 2.04
N THR A 216 3.09 7.77 1.48
CA THR A 216 1.68 7.94 1.13
C THR A 216 0.83 8.26 2.37
N ILE A 217 1.06 7.53 3.48
CA ILE A 217 0.39 7.78 4.77
C ILE A 217 0.71 9.19 5.29
N THR A 218 1.99 9.55 5.33
CA THR A 218 2.46 10.85 5.83
C THR A 218 1.89 12.00 4.98
N SER A 219 1.82 11.80 3.66
CA SER A 219 1.23 12.79 2.73
C SER A 219 -0.27 12.94 2.96
N GLY A 220 -0.99 11.84 3.24
CA GLY A 220 -2.38 11.88 3.68
C GLY A 220 -2.56 12.69 4.98
N PHE A 221 -1.72 12.45 5.99
CA PHE A 221 -1.79 13.15 7.27
C PHE A 221 -1.54 14.64 7.10
N LYS A 222 -0.59 15.00 6.23
CA LYS A 222 -0.34 16.39 5.89
C LYS A 222 -1.60 17.07 5.34
N GLN A 223 -2.35 16.42 4.44
CA GLN A 223 -3.58 16.99 3.91
C GLN A 223 -4.66 17.14 4.98
N LEU A 224 -4.85 16.15 5.85
CA LEU A 224 -5.82 16.24 6.95
C LEU A 224 -5.42 17.31 7.99
N LYS A 225 -4.11 17.48 8.26
CA LYS A 225 -3.60 18.55 9.11
C LYS A 225 -3.85 19.93 8.51
N ASP A 226 -3.60 20.07 7.21
CA ASP A 226 -3.87 21.31 6.49
C ASP A 226 -5.38 21.62 6.44
N LEU A 227 -6.25 20.60 6.36
CA LEU A 227 -7.71 20.73 6.49
C LEU A 227 -8.13 21.16 7.90
N ALA A 228 -7.57 20.53 8.94
CA ALA A 228 -7.85 20.90 10.33
C ALA A 228 -7.52 22.37 10.57
N ALA A 229 -6.31 22.80 10.18
CA ALA A 229 -5.89 24.18 10.30
C ALA A 229 -6.79 25.15 9.52
N LEU A 230 -7.27 24.76 8.33
CA LEU A 230 -8.18 25.58 7.52
C LEU A 230 -9.59 25.67 8.14
N ILE A 231 -10.07 24.61 8.80
CA ILE A 231 -11.35 24.63 9.52
C ILE A 231 -11.25 25.56 10.74
N ASP A 232 -10.13 25.50 11.47
CA ASP A 232 -9.88 26.36 12.64
C ASP A 232 -9.65 27.83 12.25
N ASP A 233 -8.91 28.08 11.17
CA ASP A 233 -8.61 29.42 10.64
C ASP A 233 -8.91 29.52 9.14
N PRO A 234 -10.12 29.99 8.78
CA PRO A 234 -10.53 30.16 7.38
C PRO A 234 -9.69 31.17 6.59
N THR A 235 -8.93 32.06 7.25
CA THR A 235 -8.08 33.05 6.56
C THR A 235 -6.91 32.39 5.82
N LEU A 236 -6.54 31.17 6.22
CA LEU A 236 -5.53 30.35 5.55
C LEU A 236 -5.89 30.02 4.10
N ALA A 237 -7.18 30.02 3.74
CA ALA A 237 -7.61 29.82 2.35
C ALA A 237 -6.93 30.84 1.42
N SER A 238 -6.99 32.12 1.78
CA SER A 238 -6.42 33.19 0.96
C SER A 238 -4.92 33.35 1.21
N SER A 239 -4.46 33.31 2.46
CA SER A 239 -3.05 33.61 2.80
C SER A 239 -2.07 32.51 2.43
N LYS A 240 -2.46 31.23 2.51
CA LYS A 240 -1.60 30.07 2.23
C LYS A 240 -1.89 29.42 0.89
N TRP A 241 -3.17 29.32 0.51
CA TRP A 241 -3.58 28.60 -0.70
C TRP A 241 -3.93 29.52 -1.87
N ASN A 242 -4.08 30.83 -1.63
CA ASN A 242 -4.54 31.81 -2.62
C ASN A 242 -5.85 31.38 -3.30
N MET A 243 -6.79 30.88 -2.49
CA MET A 243 -8.08 30.32 -2.90
C MET A 243 -9.22 30.86 -2.02
N GLY A 244 -10.46 30.70 -2.48
CA GLY A 244 -11.62 30.84 -1.60
C GLY A 244 -11.72 29.67 -0.62
N ILE A 245 -12.40 29.84 0.52
CA ILE A 245 -12.51 28.80 1.57
C ILE A 245 -13.04 27.49 0.98
N ALA A 246 -14.15 27.53 0.24
CA ALA A 246 -14.75 26.34 -0.36
C ALA A 246 -13.81 25.62 -1.35
N GLU A 247 -13.05 26.39 -2.14
CA GLU A 247 -12.08 25.86 -3.11
C GLU A 247 -10.88 25.22 -2.41
N ALA A 248 -10.34 25.86 -1.37
CA ALA A 248 -9.25 25.33 -0.56
C ALA A 248 -9.66 24.02 0.16
N THR A 249 -10.86 24.00 0.76
CA THR A 249 -11.39 22.81 1.43
C THR A 249 -11.60 21.66 0.46
N GLU A 250 -12.17 21.92 -0.72
CA GLU A 250 -12.30 20.92 -1.78
C GLU A 250 -10.93 20.45 -2.27
N HIS A 251 -9.98 21.37 -2.50
CA HIS A 251 -8.65 21.04 -2.98
C HIS A 251 -7.92 20.08 -2.03
N LEU A 252 -7.93 20.37 -0.74
CA LEU A 252 -7.27 19.53 0.26
C LEU A 252 -7.99 18.19 0.41
N SER A 253 -9.33 18.16 0.40
CA SER A 253 -10.13 16.93 0.42
C SER A 253 -9.79 16.04 -0.79
N ASN A 254 -9.78 16.62 -1.99
CA ASN A 254 -9.46 15.94 -3.25
C ASN A 254 -8.03 15.39 -3.24
N THR A 255 -7.08 16.15 -2.70
CA THR A 255 -5.68 15.74 -2.60
C THR A 255 -5.52 14.60 -1.59
N TYR A 256 -6.20 14.67 -0.44
CA TYR A 256 -6.26 13.58 0.53
C TYR A 256 -6.77 12.28 -0.10
N TYR A 257 -7.95 12.29 -0.74
CA TYR A 257 -8.49 11.09 -1.39
C TYR A 257 -7.69 10.60 -2.60
N SER A 258 -6.83 11.46 -3.15
CA SER A 258 -5.90 11.04 -4.20
C SER A 258 -4.74 10.22 -3.59
N PHE A 259 -4.25 10.59 -2.40
CA PHE A 259 -3.23 9.84 -1.66
C PHE A 259 -3.78 8.60 -0.95
N ILE A 260 -4.95 8.70 -0.32
CA ILE A 260 -5.58 7.61 0.42
C ILE A 260 -6.77 7.08 -0.39
N PRO A 261 -6.61 5.92 -1.06
CA PRO A 261 -7.66 5.37 -1.93
C PRO A 261 -8.94 5.04 -1.17
N HIS A 262 -10.05 5.57 -1.68
CA HIS A 262 -11.38 5.31 -1.17
C HIS A 262 -12.29 4.72 -2.24
N ALA A 263 -13.11 3.76 -1.82
CA ALA A 263 -14.11 3.09 -2.63
C ALA A 263 -15.44 3.85 -2.55
N PHE A 264 -15.59 4.90 -3.37
CA PHE A 264 -16.84 5.67 -3.46
C PHE A 264 -17.88 5.07 -4.43
N GLY A 265 -17.50 4.05 -5.21
CA GLY A 265 -18.33 3.51 -6.28
C GLY A 265 -18.69 4.58 -7.32
N ARG A 266 -19.99 4.74 -7.60
CA ARG A 266 -20.51 5.81 -8.49
C ARG A 266 -20.89 7.11 -7.76
N LYS A 267 -20.83 7.11 -6.42
CA LYS A 267 -21.14 8.31 -5.62
C LYS A 267 -20.00 9.32 -5.71
N GLN A 268 -20.38 10.58 -5.55
CA GLN A 268 -19.43 11.68 -5.47
C GLN A 268 -18.57 11.55 -4.20
N PRO A 269 -17.24 11.71 -4.29
CA PRO A 269 -16.39 11.83 -3.11
C PRO A 269 -16.87 12.98 -2.21
N PRO A 270 -17.01 12.77 -0.88
CA PRO A 270 -17.52 13.79 0.02
C PRO A 270 -16.43 14.82 0.37
N ILE A 271 -16.77 16.10 0.40
CA ILE A 271 -15.83 17.16 0.83
C ILE A 271 -15.74 17.16 2.35
N ILE A 272 -14.52 17.12 2.90
CA ILE A 272 -14.23 17.12 4.33
C ILE A 272 -14.32 18.58 4.82
N ARG A 273 -15.50 18.98 5.28
CA ARG A 273 -15.80 20.38 5.65
C ARG A 273 -16.14 20.58 7.13
N ASP A 274 -16.21 19.50 7.89
CA ASP A 274 -16.61 19.51 9.30
C ASP A 274 -15.72 18.57 10.11
N GLU A 275 -15.65 18.83 11.41
CA GLU A 275 -14.83 18.08 12.37
C GLU A 275 -15.20 16.59 12.44
N ASN A 276 -16.48 16.25 12.25
CA ASN A 276 -16.93 14.86 12.33
C ASN A 276 -16.39 14.02 11.17
N LEU A 277 -16.43 14.55 9.95
CA LEU A 277 -15.80 13.91 8.78
C LEU A 277 -14.29 13.87 8.94
N LEU A 278 -13.67 14.98 9.36
CA LEU A 278 -12.23 15.05 9.57
C LEU A 278 -11.76 14.00 10.57
N LYS A 279 -12.44 13.87 11.72
CA LYS A 279 -12.11 12.90 12.77
C LYS A 279 -12.17 11.47 12.27
N LYS A 280 -13.22 11.11 11.50
CA LYS A 280 -13.34 9.78 10.89
C LYS A 280 -12.17 9.45 9.95
N GLU A 281 -11.76 10.42 9.14
CA GLU A 281 -10.64 10.24 8.21
C GLU A 281 -9.29 10.18 8.95
N ILE A 282 -9.14 10.90 10.06
CA ILE A 282 -7.96 10.79 10.94
C ILE A 282 -7.89 9.39 11.58
N GLU A 283 -9.00 8.90 12.14
CA GLU A 283 -9.08 7.55 12.75
C GLU A 283 -8.76 6.45 11.72
N LEU A 284 -9.28 6.58 10.49
CA LEU A 284 -8.90 5.71 9.38
C LEU A 284 -7.39 5.76 9.15
N LEU A 285 -6.82 6.95 8.98
CA LEU A 285 -5.41 7.07 8.63
C LEU A 285 -4.46 6.61 9.75
N GLN A 286 -4.87 6.77 11.02
CA GLN A 286 -4.17 6.28 12.20
C GLN A 286 -4.18 4.75 12.31
N SER A 287 -5.26 4.10 11.85
CA SER A 287 -5.38 2.63 11.92
C SER A 287 -4.69 1.90 10.75
N LEU A 288 -4.38 2.58 9.64
CA LEU A 288 -3.74 1.95 8.47
C LEU A 288 -2.38 1.27 8.77
N PRO A 289 -1.46 1.83 9.58
CA PRO A 289 -0.22 1.15 9.95
C PRO A 289 -0.45 -0.17 10.68
N ASP A 290 -1.38 -0.21 11.64
CA ASP A 290 -1.66 -1.43 12.40
C ASP A 290 -2.34 -2.48 11.52
N MET A 291 -3.27 -2.06 10.67
CA MET A 291 -3.86 -2.93 9.65
C MET A 291 -2.81 -3.46 8.66
N GLN A 292 -1.76 -2.69 8.35
CA GLN A 292 -0.65 -3.15 7.51
C GLN A 292 0.12 -4.29 8.19
N VAL A 293 0.44 -4.15 9.48
CA VAL A 293 1.10 -5.19 10.26
C VAL A 293 0.20 -6.43 10.34
N ALA A 294 -1.09 -6.26 10.64
CA ALA A 294 -2.05 -7.36 10.69
C ALA A 294 -2.16 -8.09 9.33
N ALA A 295 -2.21 -7.36 8.21
CA ALA A 295 -2.25 -7.95 6.87
C ALA A 295 -0.99 -8.75 6.53
N ASP A 296 0.17 -8.31 7.01
CA ASP A 296 1.43 -9.04 6.83
C ASP A 296 1.47 -10.29 7.70
N LEU A 297 0.97 -10.23 8.94
CA LEU A 297 0.80 -11.39 9.83
C LEU A 297 -0.16 -12.44 9.25
N MET A 298 -1.29 -12.01 8.67
CA MET A 298 -2.26 -12.92 8.03
C MET A 298 -1.69 -13.68 6.83
N LYS A 299 -0.65 -13.18 6.18
CA LYS A 299 0.00 -13.82 5.03
C LYS A 299 1.04 -14.87 5.41
N ILE A 300 1.42 -14.96 6.68
CA ILE A 300 2.42 -15.93 7.19
C ILE A 300 1.99 -17.39 6.90
N ASP A 301 0.69 -17.64 6.73
CA ASP A 301 0.12 -18.95 6.39
C ASP A 301 0.62 -19.51 5.03
N ARG A 302 0.95 -18.65 4.05
CA ARG A 302 1.27 -19.11 2.69
C ARG A 302 2.73 -19.53 2.48
N LYS A 303 3.59 -19.36 3.49
CA LYS A 303 5.01 -19.67 3.40
C LYS A 303 5.32 -20.97 4.11
N ALA A 304 5.55 -21.98 3.29
CA ALA A 304 6.28 -23.23 3.55
C ALA A 304 5.41 -24.48 3.46
N ARG A 305 5.96 -25.44 2.71
CA ARG A 305 5.65 -26.87 2.72
C ARG A 305 6.08 -27.49 4.07
N ASP A 306 5.70 -26.86 5.18
CA ASP A 306 6.07 -27.30 6.52
C ASP A 306 4.95 -28.12 7.15
N SER A 307 5.37 -29.06 8.00
CA SER A 307 4.56 -29.93 8.85
C SER A 307 3.88 -29.23 10.03
N ILE A 308 3.67 -27.92 9.99
CA ILE A 308 3.13 -27.12 11.11
C ILE A 308 1.73 -26.62 10.76
N HIS A 309 0.78 -26.79 11.68
CA HIS A 309 -0.60 -26.31 11.52
C HIS A 309 -0.67 -24.77 11.37
N PRO A 310 -1.50 -24.22 10.46
CA PRO A 310 -1.64 -22.78 10.20
C PRO A 310 -1.79 -21.90 11.45
N LEU A 311 -2.66 -22.30 12.38
CA LEU A 311 -2.89 -21.56 13.63
C LEU A 311 -1.64 -21.51 14.53
N ASN A 312 -0.84 -22.58 14.59
CA ASN A 312 0.41 -22.59 15.34
C ASN A 312 1.39 -21.56 14.76
N ARG A 313 1.44 -21.45 13.43
CA ARG A 313 2.33 -20.48 12.76
C ARG A 313 1.85 -19.05 12.97
N GLN A 314 0.54 -18.80 12.88
CA GLN A 314 -0.04 -17.50 13.21
C GLN A 314 0.25 -17.12 14.66
N PHE A 315 0.17 -18.08 15.59
CA PHE A 315 0.46 -17.88 17.00
C PHE A 315 1.92 -17.49 17.22
N GLN A 316 2.86 -18.22 16.61
CA GLN A 316 4.28 -17.84 16.59
C GLN A 316 4.51 -16.45 15.98
N GLY A 317 3.73 -16.09 14.96
CA GLY A 317 3.78 -14.78 14.32
C GLY A 317 3.42 -13.61 15.24
N LEU A 318 2.67 -13.85 16.33
CA LEU A 318 2.39 -12.84 17.34
C LEU A 318 3.63 -12.48 18.18
N GLY A 319 4.66 -13.34 18.19
CA GLY A 319 5.89 -13.11 18.94
C GLY A 319 5.71 -13.06 20.45
N LEU A 320 4.70 -13.76 20.97
CA LEU A 320 4.40 -13.83 22.40
C LEU A 320 5.34 -14.82 23.10
N ALA A 321 5.78 -14.50 24.32
CA ALA A 321 6.56 -15.41 25.14
C ALA A 321 5.70 -16.56 25.69
N GLU A 322 4.45 -16.26 26.05
CA GLU A 322 3.48 -17.21 26.59
C GLU A 322 2.05 -16.70 26.30
N MET A 323 1.12 -17.64 26.09
CA MET A 323 -0.32 -17.38 26.13
C MET A 323 -0.99 -18.62 26.70
N THR A 324 -1.45 -18.53 27.93
CA THR A 324 -2.10 -19.61 28.66
C THR A 324 -3.47 -19.17 29.12
N ARG A 325 -4.43 -20.10 29.14
CA ARG A 325 -5.75 -19.83 29.71
C ARG A 325 -5.60 -19.72 31.23
N LEU A 326 -6.19 -18.67 31.79
CA LEU A 326 -6.38 -18.58 33.23
C LEU A 326 -7.58 -19.46 33.65
N ASP A 327 -7.40 -20.27 34.70
CA ASP A 327 -8.48 -21.08 35.27
C ASP A 327 -9.51 -20.16 35.96
N ASP A 328 -10.78 -20.33 35.62
CA ASP A 328 -11.93 -19.62 36.16
C ASP A 328 -12.03 -19.76 37.70
N LYS A 329 -11.39 -20.79 38.28
CA LYS A 329 -11.31 -21.03 39.73
C LYS A 329 -10.08 -20.45 40.40
N SER A 330 -9.14 -19.88 39.64
CA SER A 330 -7.92 -19.29 40.19
C SER A 330 -8.22 -18.02 40.99
N SER A 331 -7.40 -17.74 42.00
CA SER A 331 -7.47 -16.48 42.74
C SER A 331 -7.26 -15.27 41.83
N GLU A 332 -6.39 -15.41 40.82
CA GLU A 332 -6.10 -14.36 39.84
C GLU A 332 -7.34 -14.01 39.00
N PHE A 333 -8.11 -15.01 38.56
CA PHE A 333 -9.36 -14.76 37.81
C PHE A 333 -10.37 -14.00 38.69
N GLY A 334 -10.44 -14.33 39.98
CA GLY A 334 -11.28 -13.64 40.95
C GLY A 334 -10.92 -12.17 41.20
N TYR A 335 -9.71 -11.72 40.85
CA TYR A 335 -9.31 -10.30 40.96
C TYR A 335 -9.60 -9.49 39.69
N LEU A 336 -9.85 -10.13 38.55
CA LEU A 336 -10.07 -9.47 37.26
C LEU A 336 -11.56 -9.23 36.94
N MET A 337 -12.46 -9.96 37.61
CA MET A 337 -13.91 -9.90 37.43
C MET A 337 -14.58 -9.01 38.49
#